data_AF-A0A2T7H853-F1
#
_entry.id   AF-A0A2T7H853-F1
#
_cell.length_a   1.000
_cell.length_b   1.000
_cell.length_c   1.000
_cell.angle_alpha   90.00
_cell.angle_beta   90.00
_cell.angle_gamma   90.00
#
_symmetry.space_group_name_H-M   'P 1'
#
loop_
_entity.id
_entity.type
_entity.pdbx_description
1 polymer ?
#
loop_
_entity_poly.entity_id
_entity_poly.type
_entity_poly.pdbx_seq_one_letter_code
_entity_poly.pdbx_strand_id
1 'polypeptide(L)'
;MKDSRKTGLEVPLEEIPMPPEALTSELDNAAAAAAPETKPAPPPEAPVDIADLDFLSDPATRLAEIPLSHPFKWCGRTVKSITVRRLTVAKVGQIASRMRDGKLDLYEIYAAQTGLPAAVLRGLMDDDGDAVSERCLDFFPRVFRADDA
;
A
#
# COMPACT_ATOMS: atom_id res chain seq x y z
N MET A 1 -29.23 28.39 -29.20
CA MET A 1 -28.96 27.36 -28.17
C MET A 1 -30.08 27.40 -27.15
N LYS A 2 -30.71 26.25 -26.87
CA LYS A 2 -31.71 26.07 -25.81
C LYS A 2 -31.04 25.27 -24.70
N ASP A 3 -30.76 25.90 -23.56
CA ASP A 3 -30.31 25.19 -22.36
C ASP A 3 -31.51 24.83 -21.50
N SER A 4 -31.89 23.55 -21.58
CA SER A 4 -32.74 22.86 -20.62
C SER A 4 -31.93 22.54 -19.37
N ARG A 5 -32.23 23.20 -18.25
CA ARG A 5 -32.00 22.66 -16.91
C ARG A 5 -33.24 22.90 -16.07
N LYS A 6 -34.21 21.99 -16.17
CA LYS A 6 -35.25 21.86 -15.15
C LYS A 6 -34.58 21.23 -13.92
N THR A 7 -34.16 22.07 -12.98
CA THR A 7 -33.85 21.64 -11.61
C THR A 7 -35.15 21.17 -10.97
N GLY A 8 -35.26 19.85 -10.81
CA GLY A 8 -36.42 19.20 -10.20
C GLY A 8 -36.46 19.42 -8.69
N LEU A 9 -37.70 19.61 -8.19
CA LEU A 9 -38.13 19.73 -6.79
C LEU A 9 -37.71 21.01 -6.04
N GLU A 10 -38.36 22.12 -6.38
CA GLU A 10 -38.65 23.18 -5.40
C GLU A 10 -39.96 22.79 -4.68
N VAL A 11 -39.86 22.11 -3.53
CA VAL A 11 -41.01 21.86 -2.63
C VAL A 11 -40.89 22.83 -1.46
N PRO A 12 -41.93 23.63 -1.14
CA PRO A 12 -41.94 24.47 0.04
C PRO A 12 -41.69 23.62 1.30
N LEU A 13 -40.74 24.02 2.15
CA LEU A 13 -40.38 23.26 3.37
C LEU A 13 -41.57 23.05 4.32
N GLU A 14 -42.61 23.90 4.22
CA GLU A 14 -43.85 23.79 5.00
C GLU A 14 -44.73 22.59 4.60
N GLU A 15 -44.53 22.00 3.41
CA GLU A 15 -45.27 20.83 2.91
C GLU A 15 -44.58 19.50 3.24
N ILE A 16 -43.39 19.50 3.85
CA ILE A 16 -42.72 18.26 4.26
C ILE A 16 -43.28 17.86 5.64
N PRO A 17 -44.15 16.83 5.73
CA PRO A 17 -44.63 16.38 7.03
C PRO A 17 -43.44 15.90 7.86
N MET A 18 -43.31 16.45 9.06
CA MET A 18 -42.31 15.95 10.00
C MET A 18 -42.60 14.47 10.32
N PRO A 19 -41.56 13.62 10.41
CA PRO A 19 -41.76 12.26 10.86
C PRO A 19 -42.35 12.27 12.27
N PRO A 20 -43.25 11.32 12.58
CA PRO A 20 -43.85 11.21 13.91
C PRO A 20 -42.74 11.03 14.97
N GLU A 21 -42.87 11.73 16.10
CA GLU A 21 -41.83 11.81 17.15
C GLU A 21 -41.39 10.45 17.71
N ALA A 22 -42.24 9.43 17.60
CA ALA A 22 -41.92 8.05 17.95
C ALA A 22 -40.73 7.50 17.14
N LEU A 23 -40.64 7.82 15.83
CA LEU A 23 -39.56 7.33 14.95
C LEU A 23 -38.24 8.10 15.18
N THR A 24 -38.30 9.37 15.57
CA THR A 24 -37.10 10.16 15.88
C THR A 24 -36.48 9.79 17.22
N SER A 25 -37.29 9.35 18.19
CA SER A 25 -36.82 8.92 19.51
C SER A 25 -36.06 7.59 19.47
N GLU A 26 -36.40 6.69 18.54
CA GLU A 26 -35.70 5.41 18.34
C GLU A 26 -34.34 5.55 17.62
N LEU A 27 -34.09 6.69 16.97
CA LEU A 27 -32.86 6.99 16.23
C LEU A 27 -31.86 7.83 17.05
N ASP A 28 -32.10 8.00 18.34
CA ASP A 28 -31.20 8.72 19.24
C ASP A 28 -29.95 7.88 19.53
N ASN A 29 -28.93 8.05 18.68
CA ASN A 29 -27.61 7.43 18.83
C ASN A 29 -26.78 8.04 19.96
N ALA A 30 -27.33 8.94 20.79
CA ALA A 30 -26.63 9.56 21.91
C ALA A 30 -26.09 8.54 22.95
N ALA A 31 -26.63 7.32 22.98
CA ALA A 31 -26.17 6.23 23.85
C ALA A 31 -25.16 5.27 23.19
N ALA A 32 -24.78 5.47 21.92
CA ALA A 32 -23.77 4.64 21.23
C ALA A 32 -22.34 5.19 21.36
N ALA A 33 -22.09 6.13 22.27
CA ALA A 33 -20.74 6.44 22.76
C ALA A 33 -20.29 5.41 23.81
N ALA A 34 -20.42 4.12 23.48
CA ALA A 34 -19.72 3.07 24.19
C ALA A 34 -18.23 3.15 23.82
N ALA A 35 -17.39 2.92 24.83
CA ALA A 35 -15.94 3.08 24.84
C ALA A 35 -15.22 2.58 23.57
N PRO A 36 -14.02 3.11 23.24
CA PRO A 36 -13.18 2.52 22.21
C PRO A 36 -12.89 1.07 22.61
N GLU A 37 -13.60 0.13 21.98
CA GLU A 37 -13.27 -1.27 22.04
C GLU A 37 -11.85 -1.40 21.51
N THR A 38 -10.93 -1.66 22.44
CA THR A 38 -9.55 -1.99 22.12
C THR A 38 -9.63 -3.32 21.39
N LYS A 39 -9.69 -3.25 20.06
CA LYS A 39 -9.62 -4.41 19.18
C LYS A 39 -8.40 -5.22 19.64
N PRO A 40 -8.55 -6.50 20.04
CA PRO A 40 -7.42 -7.32 20.45
C PRO A 40 -6.37 -7.29 19.35
N ALA A 41 -5.13 -6.94 19.71
CA ALA A 41 -4.02 -7.02 18.79
C ALA A 41 -4.00 -8.44 18.18
N PRO A 42 -3.88 -8.57 16.84
CA PRO A 42 -3.83 -9.87 16.22
C PRO A 42 -2.71 -10.70 16.86
N PRO A 43 -2.93 -12.00 17.12
CA PRO A 43 -1.92 -12.86 17.70
C PRO A 43 -0.65 -12.82 16.84
N PRO A 44 0.55 -12.83 17.46
CA PRO A 44 1.80 -12.83 16.71
C PRO A 44 1.82 -14.00 15.75
N GLU A 45 1.94 -13.71 14.44
CA GLU A 45 2.07 -14.73 13.40
C GLU A 45 3.23 -15.66 13.78
N ALA A 46 2.93 -16.96 13.93
CA ALA A 46 3.93 -17.95 14.25
C ALA A 46 5.06 -17.91 13.22
N PRO A 47 6.34 -17.99 13.64
CA PRO A 47 7.46 -17.99 12.71
C PRO A 47 7.31 -19.19 11.78
N VAL A 48 7.12 -18.93 10.49
CA VAL A 48 7.14 -19.95 9.45
C VAL A 48 8.58 -20.40 9.30
N ASP A 49 8.82 -21.72 9.36
CA ASP A 49 10.14 -22.28 9.07
C ASP A 49 10.50 -22.02 7.60
N ILE A 50 11.45 -21.11 7.37
CA ILE A 50 11.93 -20.75 6.03
C ILE A 50 13.31 -21.38 5.85
N ALA A 51 13.42 -22.31 4.90
CA ALA A 51 14.72 -22.83 4.49
C ALA A 51 15.47 -21.78 3.65
N ASP A 52 16.76 -21.58 3.97
CA ASP A 52 17.67 -20.83 3.11
C ASP A 52 18.03 -21.69 1.90
N LEU A 53 17.71 -21.17 0.70
CA LEU A 53 17.90 -21.89 -0.55
C LEU A 53 19.07 -21.28 -1.33
N ASP A 54 20.04 -22.13 -1.68
CA ASP A 54 21.10 -21.79 -2.63
C ASP A 54 20.61 -21.99 -4.07
N PHE A 55 20.17 -20.89 -4.68
CA PHE A 55 19.74 -20.91 -6.07
C PHE A 55 20.94 -21.04 -7.02
N LEU A 56 20.98 -22.13 -7.80
CA LEU A 56 21.99 -22.41 -8.82
C LEU A 56 21.74 -21.66 -10.16
N SER A 57 20.69 -20.85 -10.23
CA SER A 57 20.38 -20.05 -11.42
C SER A 57 21.31 -18.84 -11.54
N ASP A 58 21.47 -18.36 -12.78
CA ASP A 58 22.26 -17.17 -13.10
C ASP A 58 21.81 -15.98 -12.22
N PRO A 59 22.73 -15.35 -11.46
CA PRO A 59 22.46 -14.15 -10.68
C PRO A 59 21.71 -13.05 -11.45
N ALA A 60 21.98 -12.85 -12.74
CA ALA A 60 21.33 -11.82 -13.55
C ALA A 60 19.80 -12.02 -13.69
N THR A 61 19.31 -13.25 -13.50
CA THR A 61 17.86 -13.55 -13.54
C THR A 61 17.12 -13.10 -12.28
N ARG A 62 17.86 -12.87 -11.18
CA ARG A 62 17.35 -12.64 -9.83
C ARG A 62 17.87 -11.38 -9.17
N LEU A 63 18.90 -10.76 -9.73
CA LEU A 63 19.54 -9.54 -9.26
C LEU A 63 19.72 -8.59 -10.45
N ALA A 64 19.29 -7.34 -10.30
CA ALA A 64 19.65 -6.25 -11.20
C ALA A 64 20.33 -5.15 -10.40
N GLU A 65 21.47 -4.67 -10.88
CA GLU A 65 22.15 -3.52 -10.31
C GLU A 65 21.86 -2.27 -11.13
N ILE A 66 21.51 -1.18 -10.44
CA ILE A 66 21.14 0.09 -11.04
C ILE A 66 22.13 1.12 -10.54
N PRO A 67 22.99 1.69 -11.41
CA PRO A 67 23.84 2.81 -11.03
C PRO A 67 22.97 4.06 -10.83
N LEU A 68 23.20 4.78 -9.74
CA LEU A 68 22.51 6.04 -9.45
C LEU A 68 23.22 7.19 -10.13
N SER A 69 22.44 8.06 -10.78
CA SER A 69 22.91 9.32 -11.34
C SER A 69 23.24 10.32 -10.23
N HIS A 70 22.52 10.25 -9.11
CA HIS A 70 22.71 11.08 -7.93
C HIS A 70 23.07 10.23 -6.69
N PRO A 71 24.35 9.84 -6.54
CA PRO A 71 24.80 9.16 -5.34
C PRO A 71 24.52 9.97 -4.07
N PHE A 72 23.99 9.31 -3.04
CA PHE A 72 23.64 9.94 -1.78
C PHE A 72 24.39 9.31 -0.60
N LYS A 73 24.42 10.03 0.52
CA LYS A 73 24.94 9.51 1.79
C LYS A 73 23.79 9.07 2.67
N TRP A 74 23.82 7.80 3.08
CA TRP A 74 22.85 7.24 4.01
C TRP A 74 23.55 6.40 5.06
N CYS A 75 23.23 6.65 6.34
CA CYS A 75 23.87 6.00 7.49
C CYS A 75 25.42 6.04 7.44
N GLY A 76 25.99 7.15 6.96
CA GLY A 76 27.45 7.32 6.84
C GLY A 76 28.10 6.57 5.67
N ARG A 77 27.32 5.86 4.84
CA ARG A 77 27.78 5.16 3.65
C ARG A 77 27.36 5.92 2.40
N THR A 78 28.23 5.94 1.38
CA THR A 78 27.90 6.50 0.08
C THR A 78 27.27 5.41 -0.78
N VAL A 79 26.01 5.59 -1.14
CA VAL A 79 25.26 4.67 -2.02
C VAL A 79 25.40 5.20 -3.44
N LYS A 80 26.06 4.43 -4.30
CA LYS A 80 26.27 4.75 -5.73
C LYS A 80 25.45 3.87 -6.67
N SER A 81 25.03 2.71 -6.21
CA SER A 81 24.18 1.78 -6.94
C SER A 81 23.19 1.13 -5.98
N ILE A 82 22.04 0.76 -6.52
CA ILE A 82 20.99 0.01 -5.82
C ILE A 82 20.84 -1.33 -6.50
N THR A 83 20.92 -2.40 -5.72
CA THR A 83 20.65 -3.76 -6.21
C THR A 83 19.20 -4.12 -5.93
N VAL A 84 18.45 -4.44 -6.98
CA VAL A 84 17.08 -4.96 -6.89
C VAL A 84 17.14 -6.48 -6.98
N ARG A 85 16.48 -7.19 -6.06
CA ARG A 85 16.40 -8.65 -6.07
C ARG A 85 14.98 -9.19 -6.21
N ARG A 86 14.83 -10.36 -6.82
CA ARG A 86 13.57 -11.13 -6.77
C ARG A 86 13.28 -11.58 -5.34
N LEU A 87 12.04 -11.39 -4.90
CA LEU A 87 11.58 -11.86 -3.60
C LEU A 87 11.29 -13.36 -3.63
N THR A 88 11.65 -14.06 -2.56
CA THR A 88 11.24 -15.45 -2.34
C THR A 88 9.76 -15.53 -1.98
N VAL A 89 9.14 -16.69 -2.17
CA VAL A 89 7.72 -16.93 -1.84
C VAL A 89 7.44 -16.60 -0.38
N ALA A 90 8.34 -16.98 0.53
CA ALA A 90 8.22 -16.64 1.95
C ALA A 90 8.20 -15.13 2.20
N LYS A 91 9.05 -14.36 1.49
CA LYS A 91 9.11 -12.91 1.65
C LYS A 91 7.87 -12.22 1.09
N VAL A 92 7.36 -12.70 -0.04
CA VAL A 92 6.08 -12.25 -0.61
C VAL A 92 4.92 -12.53 0.37
N GLY A 93 4.88 -13.71 0.97
CA GLY A 93 3.89 -14.08 1.99
C GLY A 93 3.92 -13.16 3.21
N GLN A 94 5.12 -12.88 3.76
CA GLN A 94 5.27 -11.94 4.88
C GLN A 94 4.75 -10.53 4.55
N ILE A 95 5.00 -10.05 3.33
CA ILE A 95 4.53 -8.74 2.88
C ILE A 95 3.00 -8.76 2.72
N ALA A 96 2.44 -9.81 2.11
CA ALA A 96 1.00 -9.97 1.94
C ALA A 96 0.26 -10.04 3.28
N SER A 97 0.80 -10.75 4.28
CA SER A 97 0.25 -10.78 5.64
C SER A 97 0.21 -9.40 6.27
N ARG A 98 1.30 -8.63 6.18
CA ARG A 98 1.37 -7.25 6.71
C ARG A 98 0.43 -6.28 5.99
N MET A 99 0.14 -6.53 4.71
CA MET A 99 -0.75 -5.68 3.91
C MET A 99 -2.23 -5.98 4.12
N ARG A 100 -2.60 -7.09 4.76
CA ARG A 100 -3.99 -7.44 5.08
C ARG A 100 -4.69 -6.39 5.96
N ASP A 101 -3.91 -5.56 6.66
CA ASP A 101 -4.38 -4.44 7.48
C ASP A 101 -4.78 -3.18 6.66
N GLY A 102 -4.79 -3.26 5.32
CA GLY A 102 -5.58 -2.35 4.49
C GLY A 102 -4.84 -1.17 3.84
N LYS A 103 -3.50 -1.18 3.83
CA LYS A 103 -2.71 -0.22 3.04
C LYS A 103 -1.65 -0.95 2.23
N LEU A 104 -1.95 -1.20 0.95
CA LEU A 104 -0.97 -1.70 -0.01
C LEU A 104 -0.06 -0.54 -0.42
N ASP A 105 1.14 -0.52 0.13
CA ASP A 105 2.16 0.46 -0.19
C ASP A 105 3.22 -0.18 -1.08
N LEU A 106 3.28 0.25 -2.35
CA LEU A 106 4.21 -0.27 -3.34
C LEU A 106 5.67 -0.13 -2.90
N TYR A 107 5.99 0.94 -2.17
CA TYR A 107 7.34 1.19 -1.71
C TYR A 107 7.79 0.21 -0.62
N GLU A 108 6.87 -0.44 0.09
CA GLU A 108 7.22 -1.52 1.02
C GLU A 108 7.69 -2.78 0.28
N ILE A 109 7.12 -3.03 -0.91
CA ILE A 109 7.57 -4.12 -1.80
C ILE A 109 8.96 -3.78 -2.35
N TYR A 110 9.13 -2.55 -2.82
CA TYR A 110 10.42 -2.07 -3.34
C TYR A 110 11.49 -2.06 -2.25
N ALA A 111 11.12 -1.75 -1.01
CA ALA A 111 12.01 -1.83 0.13
C ALA A 111 12.48 -3.27 0.40
N ALA A 112 11.58 -4.25 0.30
CA ALA A 112 11.96 -5.66 0.42
C ALA A 112 12.88 -6.11 -0.72
N GLN A 113 12.66 -5.62 -1.94
CA GLN A 113 13.45 -5.95 -3.14
C GLN A 113 14.84 -5.31 -3.12
N THR A 114 14.95 -4.06 -2.70
CA THR A 114 16.23 -3.31 -2.68
C THR A 114 17.00 -3.49 -1.38
N GLY A 115 16.32 -3.88 -0.30
CA GLY A 115 16.88 -3.87 1.06
C GLY A 115 17.03 -2.47 1.65
N LEU A 116 16.58 -1.42 0.96
CA LEU A 116 16.56 -0.05 1.47
C LEU A 116 15.17 0.27 2.05
N PRO A 117 15.07 1.11 3.11
CA PRO A 117 13.76 1.50 3.63
C PRO A 117 12.93 2.26 2.60
N ALA A 118 11.60 2.10 2.65
CA ALA A 118 10.67 2.81 1.77
C ALA A 118 10.85 4.35 1.83
N ALA A 119 11.20 4.89 3.00
CA ALA A 119 11.51 6.32 3.17
C ALA A 119 12.74 6.78 2.37
N VAL A 120 13.75 5.92 2.20
CA VAL A 120 14.94 6.23 1.40
C VAL A 120 14.60 6.22 -0.08
N LEU A 121 13.83 5.23 -0.52
CA LEU A 121 13.40 5.12 -1.92
C LEU A 121 12.54 6.33 -2.36
N ARG A 122 11.68 6.84 -1.49
CA ARG A 122 10.90 8.07 -1.73
C ARG A 122 11.72 9.36 -1.73
N GLY A 123 12.93 9.32 -1.17
CA GLY A 123 13.85 10.45 -1.11
C GLY A 123 14.84 10.49 -2.28
N LEU A 124 14.77 9.54 -3.21
CA LEU A 124 15.58 9.54 -4.43
C LEU A 124 15.17 10.71 -5.32
N MET A 125 16.12 11.21 -6.13
CA MET A 125 15.81 12.16 -7.20
C MET A 125 14.89 11.48 -8.23
N ASP A 126 14.05 12.27 -8.90
CA ASP A 126 13.01 11.78 -9.83
C ASP A 126 13.54 10.74 -10.82
N ASP A 127 14.64 11.07 -11.53
CA ASP A 127 15.29 10.18 -12.50
C ASP A 127 15.74 8.83 -11.90
N ASP A 128 16.32 8.87 -10.69
CA ASP A 128 16.80 7.68 -10.00
C ASP A 128 15.64 6.88 -9.39
N GLY A 129 14.59 7.57 -8.93
CA GLY A 129 13.36 6.98 -8.40
C GLY A 129 12.60 6.20 -9.48
N ASP A 130 12.49 6.77 -10.68
CA ASP A 130 11.87 6.14 -11.83
C ASP A 130 12.67 4.92 -12.30
N ALA A 131 13.99 5.05 -12.45
CA ALA A 131 14.86 3.95 -12.84
C ALA A 131 14.81 2.76 -11.87
N VAL A 132 14.75 3.04 -10.56
CA VAL A 132 14.60 2.00 -9.53
C VAL A 132 13.20 1.38 -9.59
N SER A 133 12.16 2.19 -9.77
CA SER A 133 10.78 1.71 -9.81
C SER A 133 10.53 0.80 -11.01
N GLU A 134 11.00 1.17 -12.20
CA GLU A 134 10.86 0.36 -13.42
C GLU A 134 11.48 -1.04 -13.23
N ARG A 135 12.69 -1.11 -12.66
CA ARG A 135 13.36 -2.38 -12.38
C ARG A 135 12.72 -3.18 -11.25
N CYS A 136 12.16 -2.49 -10.26
CA CYS A 136 11.35 -3.15 -9.23
C CYS A 136 10.08 -3.78 -9.82
N LEU A 137 9.48 -3.17 -10.85
CA LEU A 137 8.31 -3.67 -11.55
C LEU A 137 8.61 -4.98 -12.33
N ASP A 138 9.79 -5.10 -12.95
CA ASP A 138 10.24 -6.33 -13.63
C ASP A 138 10.21 -7.55 -12.69
N PHE A 139 10.58 -7.31 -11.42
CA PHE A 139 10.64 -8.33 -10.37
C PHE A 139 9.42 -8.32 -9.44
N PHE A 140 8.39 -7.56 -9.79
CA PHE A 140 7.20 -7.42 -8.96
C PHE A 140 6.42 -8.74 -8.88
N PRO A 141 6.06 -9.23 -7.69
CA PRO A 141 5.32 -10.47 -7.54
C PRO A 141 3.96 -10.39 -8.24
N ARG A 142 3.62 -11.43 -9.03
CA ARG A 142 2.35 -11.49 -9.77
C ARG A 142 1.13 -11.31 -8.87
N VAL A 143 1.17 -11.81 -7.63
CA VAL A 143 0.08 -11.73 -6.65
C VAL A 143 -0.32 -10.29 -6.32
N PHE A 144 0.58 -9.32 -6.49
CA PHE A 144 0.29 -7.91 -6.23
C PHE A 144 0.03 -7.10 -7.50
N ARG A 145 0.24 -7.69 -8.69
CA ARG A 145 -0.16 -7.04 -9.94
C ARG A 145 -1.68 -7.07 -9.93
N ALA A 146 -2.31 -5.90 -9.85
CA ALA A 146 -3.73 -5.80 -10.17
C ALA A 146 -3.84 -6.25 -11.63
N ASP A 147 -4.39 -7.44 -11.86
CA ASP A 147 -4.70 -7.87 -13.22
C ASP A 147 -5.54 -6.77 -13.87
N ASP A 148 -5.07 -6.27 -15.02
CA ASP A 148 -5.95 -5.64 -16.00
C ASP A 148 -7.13 -6.59 -16.20
N ALA A 149 -8.31 -6.13 -15.81
CA ALA A 149 -9.58 -6.82 -15.99
C ALA A 149 -9.88 -7.10 -17.47
#